data_AF-A0AA91JRA5-F1
#
_entry.id   AF-A0AA91JRA5-F1
#
_cell.length_a   1.000
_cell.length_b   1.000
_cell.length_c   1.000
_cell.angle_alpha   90.00
_cell.angle_beta   90.00
_cell.angle_gamma   90.00
#
_symmetry.space_group_name_H-M   'P 1'
#
loop_
_entity.id
_entity.type
_entity.pdbx_description
1 polymer ?
#
loop_
_entity_poly.entity_id
_entity_poly.type
_entity_poly.pdbx_seq_one_letter_code
_entity_poly.pdbx_strand_id
1 'polypeptide(L)' 'MKTQLHLTLQERSHLRELILSQRLTESLDFLRKAASRQFLSHRTRITEEMLVQYLATWQRILSVSETSERERQLSDSA' A
#
# COMPACT_ATOMS: atom_id res chain seq x y z
N MET A 1 0.37 8.96 19.31
CA MET A 1 1.29 8.09 18.55
C MET A 1 0.65 7.77 17.21
N LYS A 2 1.35 7.92 16.07
CA LYS A 2 0.84 7.46 14.77
C LYS A 2 1.01 5.95 14.70
N THR A 3 -0.09 5.21 14.76
CA THR A 3 -0.09 3.76 14.59
C THR A 3 0.22 3.43 13.13
N GLN A 4 1.36 2.78 12.88
CA GLN A 4 1.74 2.34 11.53
C GLN A 4 1.54 0.82 11.41
N LEU A 5 0.95 0.41 10.28
CA LEU A 5 0.89 -1.00 9.90
C LEU A 5 2.27 -1.43 9.44
N HIS A 6 2.86 -2.40 10.12
CA HIS A 6 4.16 -2.96 9.75
C HIS A 6 3.98 -4.03 8.69
N LEU A 7 4.61 -3.82 7.54
CA LEU A 7 4.71 -4.77 6.45
C LEU A 7 6.19 -5.10 6.19
N THR A 8 6.48 -6.39 6.01
CA THR A 8 7.79 -6.84 5.53
C THR A 8 8.08 -6.30 4.13
N LEU A 9 9.31 -6.46 3.64
CA LEU A 9 9.65 -6.06 2.27
C LEU A 9 8.80 -6.82 1.24
N GLN A 10 8.67 -8.14 1.40
CA GLN A 10 7.88 -8.99 0.51
C GLN A 10 6.40 -8.58 0.51
N GLU A 11 5.85 -8.29 1.69
CA GLU A 11 4.45 -7.85 1.81
C GLU A 11 4.21 -6.50 1.14
N ARG A 12 5.19 -5.59 1.21
CA ARG A 12 5.13 -4.30 0.48
C ARG A 12 5.18 -4.51 -1.03
N SER A 13 6.04 -5.39 -1.54
CA SER A 13 6.10 -5.72 -2.97
C SER A 13 4.78 -6.32 -3.45
N HIS A 14 4.22 -7.27 -2.70
CA HIS A 14 2.95 -7.89 -3.06
C HIS A 14 1.77 -6.90 -3.02
N LEU A 15 1.71 -6.04 -1.99
CA LEU A 15 0.70 -4.98 -1.93
C LEU A 15 0.81 -4.03 -3.13
N ARG A 16 2.04 -3.67 -3.54
CA ARG A 16 2.28 -2.85 -4.73
C ARG A 16 1.71 -3.53 -5.98
N GLU A 17 1.97 -4.82 -6.19
CA GLU A 17 1.43 -5.57 -7.34
C GLU A 17 -0.10 -5.58 -7.36
N LEU A 18 -0.74 -5.82 -6.21
CA LEU A 18 -2.20 -5.80 -6.10
C LEU A 18 -2.77 -4.43 -6.45
N ILE A 19 -2.17 -3.35 -5.96
CA ILE A 19 -2.62 -1.98 -6.24
C ILE A 19 -2.44 -1.62 -7.72
N LEU A 20 -1.27 -1.91 -8.31
CA LEU A 20 -1.01 -1.64 -9.72
C LEU A 20 -1.94 -2.45 -10.64
N SER A 21 -2.34 -3.65 -10.21
CA SER A 21 -3.31 -4.49 -10.91
C SER A 21 -4.77 -4.08 -10.66
N GLN A 22 -5.02 -2.96 -9.97
CA GLN A 22 -6.35 -2.46 -9.59
C GLN A 22 -7.19 -3.43 -8.75
N ARG A 23 -6.53 -4.36 -8.05
CA ARG A 23 -7.13 -5.38 -7.18
C ARG A 23 -7.33 -4.83 -5.78
N LEU A 24 -8.20 -3.82 -5.65
CA LEU A 24 -8.36 -3.02 -4.42
C LEU A 24 -8.99 -3.82 -3.28
N THR A 25 -9.96 -4.69 -3.58
CA THR A 25 -10.57 -5.57 -2.58
C THR A 25 -9.53 -6.53 -2.00
N GLU A 26 -8.72 -7.17 -2.85
CA GLU A 26 -7.66 -8.07 -2.38
C GLU A 26 -6.56 -7.32 -1.63
N SER A 27 -6.26 -6.08 -2.04
CA SER A 27 -5.32 -5.21 -1.32
C SER A 27 -5.81 -4.95 0.10
N LEU A 28 -7.09 -4.63 0.28
CA LEU A 28 -7.68 -4.37 1.59
C LEU A 28 -7.74 -5.65 2.46
N ASP A 29 -8.11 -6.79 1.87
CA ASP A 29 -8.09 -8.08 2.58
C ASP A 29 -6.69 -8.49 3.02
N PHE A 30 -5.69 -8.22 2.18
CA PHE A 30 -4.29 -8.43 2.53
C PHE A 30 -3.87 -7.57 3.72
N LEU A 31 -4.24 -6.29 3.72
CA LEU A 31 -3.98 -5.36 4.83
C LEU A 31 -4.69 -5.76 6.12
N ARG A 32 -5.93 -6.26 6.05
CA ARG A 32 -6.66 -6.83 7.21
C ARG A 32 -5.91 -8.00 7.82
N LYS A 33 -5.41 -8.93 7.00
CA LYS A 33 -4.59 -10.06 7.48
C LYS A 33 -3.31 -9.59 8.17
N ALA A 34 -2.65 -8.57 7.64
CA ALA A 34 -1.47 -7.97 8.26
C ALA A 34 -1.79 -7.30 9.60
N ALA A 35 -2.88 -6.55 9.67
CA ALA A 35 -3.35 -5.92 10.90
C ALA A 35 -3.65 -6.95 12.00
N SER A 36 -4.31 -8.06 11.64
CA SER A 36 -4.56 -9.17 12.57
C SER A 36 -3.27 -9.75 13.13
N ARG A 37 -2.24 -9.97 12.30
CA ARG A 37 -0.92 -10.43 12.77
C ARG A 37 -0.28 -9.41 13.72
N GLN A 38 -0.30 -8.14 13.36
CA GLN A 38 0.29 -7.09 14.20
C GLN A 38 -0.44 -6.95 15.55
N PHE A 39 -1.76 -7.12 15.58
CA PHE A 39 -2.51 -7.16 16.82
C PHE A 39 -2.11 -8.35 17.70
N LEU A 40 -1.95 -9.54 17.12
CA LEU A 40 -1.54 -10.73 17.86
C LEU A 40 -0.13 -10.58 18.44
N SER A 41 0.82 -10.02 17.69
CA SER A 41 2.22 -9.89 18.11
C SER A 41 2.50 -8.68 19.00
N HIS A 42 1.85 -7.55 18.73
CA HIS A 42 2.22 -6.25 19.33
C HIS A 42 1.05 -5.55 20.02
N ARG A 43 -0.12 -6.20 20.10
CA ARG A 43 -1.35 -5.65 20.72
C ARG A 43 -1.76 -4.29 20.16
N THR A 44 -1.31 -3.97 18.96
CA THR A 44 -1.62 -2.72 18.27
C THR A 44 -2.94 -2.87 17.53
N ARG A 45 -3.94 -2.07 17.88
CA ARG A 45 -5.23 -2.06 17.20
C ARG A 45 -5.16 -1.18 15.95
N ILE A 46 -5.54 -1.76 14.81
CA ILE A 46 -5.67 -1.06 13.54
C ILE A 46 -7.15 -1.20 13.13
N THR A 47 -7.83 -0.08 12.90
CA THR A 47 -9.24 -0.08 12.48
C THR A 47 -9.36 -0.18 10.97
N GLU A 48 -10.55 -0.55 10.49
CA GLU A 48 -10.85 -0.61 9.06
C GLU A 48 -10.60 0.75 8.35
N GLU A 49 -11.01 1.85 8.99
CA GLU A 49 -10.79 3.21 8.48
C GLU A 49 -9.29 3.50 8.28
N MET A 50 -8.44 3.07 9.22
CA MET A 50 -6.99 3.23 9.08
C MET A 50 -6.43 2.42 7.91
N LEU A 51 -6.97 1.23 7.64
CA LEU A 51 -6.56 0.42 6.49
C LEU A 51 -6.94 1.07 5.17
N VAL A 52 -8.14 1.64 5.09
CA VAL A 52 -8.59 2.39 3.90
C VAL A 52 -7.72 3.62 3.67
N GLN A 53 -7.42 4.40 4.73
CA GLN A 53 -6.50 5.55 4.63
C GLN A 53 -5.08 5.13 4.21
N TYR A 54 -4.61 3.99 4.72
CA TYR A 54 -3.32 3.43 4.34
C TYR A 54 -3.29 3.03 2.86
N LEU A 55 -4.31 2.33 2.37
CA LEU A 55 -4.45 1.95 0.97
C LEU A 55 -4.50 3.18 0.06
N ALA A 56 -5.31 4.18 0.41
CA ALA A 56 -5.41 5.43 -0.35
C ALA A 56 -4.07 6.18 -0.42
N THR A 57 -3.29 6.15 0.66
CA THR A 57 -1.94 6.73 0.70
C THR A 57 -1.01 6.01 -0.27
N TRP A 58 -1.03 4.68 -0.29
CA TRP A 58 -0.24 3.88 -1.23
C TRP A 58 -0.63 4.12 -2.70
N GLN A 59 -1.93 4.17 -3.00
CA GLN A 59 -2.40 4.49 -4.36
C GLN A 59 -1.87 5.84 -4.83
N ARG A 60 -1.89 6.86 -3.96
CA ARG A 60 -1.35 8.19 -4.29
C ARG A 60 0.15 8.18 -4.55
N ILE A 61 0.93 7.45 -3.74
CA ILE A 61 2.39 7.35 -3.92
C ILE A 61 2.72 6.68 -5.27
N LEU A 62 2.00 5.61 -5.59
CA LEU A 62 2.22 4.86 -6.82
C LEU A 62 1.77 5.65 -8.05
N SER A 63 0.65 6.37 -8.00
CA SER A 63 0.20 7.22 -9.11
C SER A 63 1.17 8.36 -9.42
N VAL A 64 1.80 8.96 -8.40
CA VAL A 64 2.82 10.00 -8.59
C VAL A 64 4.06 9.39 -9.26
N SER A 65 4.44 8.18 -8.86
CA SER A 65 5.60 7.48 -9.42
C SER A 65 5.41 7.13 -10.90
N GLU A 66 4.23 6.64 -11.29
CA GLU A 66 3.89 6.36 -12.70
C GLU A 66 3.89 7.64 -13.56
N THR A 67 3.41 8.76 -13.01
CA THR A 67 3.39 10.04 -13.73
C THR A 67 4.82 10.51 -14.01
N SER A 68 5.70 10.46 -13.01
CA SER A 68 7.10 10.86 -13.18
C SER A 68 7.91 9.95 -14.11
N GLU A 69 7.63 8.64 -14.14
CA GLU A 69 8.28 7.71 -15.07
C GLU A 69 7.86 7.97 -16.52
N ARG A 70 6.57 8.27 -16.77
CA ARG A 70 6.06 8.64 -18.10
C ARG A 70 6.66 9.96 -18.61
N GLU A 71 6.80 10.96 -17.75
CA GLU A 71 7.40 12.25 -18.10
C GLU A 71 8.88 12.13 -18.52
N ARG A 72 9.66 11.26 -17.86
CA ARG A 72 11.05 10.98 -18.25
C ARG A 72 11.14 10.30 -19.61
N GLN A 73 10.34 9.25 -19.85
CA GLN A 73 10.35 8.52 -21.12
C GLN A 73 9.98 9.39 -22.31
N LEU A 74 9.03 10.32 -22.13
CA LEU A 74 8.65 11.29 -23.16
C LEU A 74 9.75 12.33 -23.43
N SER A 75 10.53 12.71 -22.41
CA SER A 75 11.63 13.66 -22.54
C SER A 75 12.87 13.04 -23.21
N ASP A 76 13.12 11.75 -22.98
CA ASP A 76 14.27 11.03 -23.59
C ASP A 76 14.02 10.64 -25.06
N SER A 77 12.76 10.74 -25.53
CA SER A 77 12.36 10.40 -26.90
C SER A 77 12.22 11.62 -27.84
N ALA A 78 12.52 12.83 -27.35
CA ALA A 78 12.41 14.11 -28.06
C ALA A 78 13.80 14.73 -28.31
#